data_AF-A0A931QDA8-F1
#
_entry.id   AF-A0A931QDA8-F1
#
_cell.length_a   1.000
_cell.length_b   1.000
_cell.length_c   1.000
_cell.angle_alpha   90.00
_cell.angle_beta   90.00
_cell.angle_gamma   90.00
#
_symmetry.space_group_name_H-M   'P 1'
#
loop_
_entity.id
_entity.type
_entity.pdbx_description
1 polymer ?
#
loop_
_entity_poly.entity_id
_entity_poly.type
_entity_poly.pdbx_seq_one_letter_code
_entity_poly.pdbx_strand_id
1 'polypeptide(L)'
;MSTPGSAMRRGRLDLDALAMLEEQRDFLLRSLDDLDAERGRGDLGEGDFETLRDDYTRRAAEVLRAIEEGHGKLAQAPPRSRLRTALVIVAVVLLAVGAGVAAAVSSGTRRPGEVATGGVVDRQIGRMAEAAKLANEGRQLEALKLYDRILADEPDHVAALTERGLLLGVLGRSAERDALIEEGRVSLERALALKPKDPRALFYRGLVLRFLGEDESALDSFRAALAADPPPDLRSSIEGFLATAGAGQVPVPSP
;
A
#
# COMPACT_ATOMS: atom_id res chain seq x y z
N MET A 1 1.09 8.36 20.23
CA MET A 1 1.94 7.19 20.57
C MET A 1 1.50 6.68 21.92
N SER A 2 1.03 5.43 21.94
CA SER A 2 0.45 4.73 23.09
C SER A 2 1.54 4.22 24.03
N THR A 3 1.28 4.24 25.33
CA THR A 3 1.75 3.19 26.25
C THR A 3 0.69 2.91 27.32
N PRO A 4 -0.09 1.84 27.16
CA PRO A 4 -0.93 1.28 28.22
C PRO A 4 -0.08 0.31 29.05
N GLY A 5 0.47 0.76 30.19
CA GLY A 5 1.40 -0.08 30.97
C GLY A 5 1.30 0.03 32.50
N SER A 6 0.42 0.86 33.05
CA SER A 6 0.48 1.22 34.48
C SER A 6 -0.41 0.37 35.40
N ALA A 7 -1.46 -0.28 34.88
CA ALA A 7 -2.39 -1.04 35.73
C ALA A 7 -1.90 -2.46 36.08
N MET A 8 -1.13 -3.10 35.19
CA MET A 8 -0.74 -4.50 35.33
C MET A 8 0.40 -4.71 36.36
N ARG A 9 1.19 -3.67 36.63
CA ARG A 9 2.26 -3.71 37.65
C ARG A 9 1.72 -3.73 39.08
N ARG A 10 0.62 -3.03 39.35
CA ARG A 10 0.09 -2.88 40.72
C ARG A 10 -0.56 -4.16 41.25
N GLY A 11 -1.31 -4.87 40.39
CA GLY A 11 -1.94 -6.15 40.78
C GLY A 11 -0.95 -7.31 40.94
N ARG A 12 0.13 -7.33 40.16
CA ARG A 12 1.19 -8.34 40.32
C ARG A 12 1.98 -8.13 41.61
N LEU A 13 2.32 -6.87 41.93
CA LEU A 13 2.98 -6.52 43.19
C LEU A 13 2.13 -6.83 44.44
N ASP A 14 0.79 -6.76 44.32
CA ASP A 14 -0.15 -7.08 45.42
C ASP A 14 -0.26 -8.60 45.66
N LEU A 15 -0.28 -9.39 44.59
CA LEU A 15 -0.28 -10.86 44.66
C LEU A 15 1.05 -11.41 45.20
N ASP A 16 2.18 -10.85 44.76
CA ASP A 16 3.51 -11.25 45.24
C ASP A 16 3.64 -10.98 46.75
N ALA A 17 3.12 -9.84 47.24
CA ALA A 17 3.12 -9.50 48.66
C ALA A 17 2.23 -10.44 49.51
N LEU A 18 1.06 -10.81 48.99
CA LEU A 18 0.16 -11.76 49.64
C LEU A 18 0.79 -13.15 49.75
N ALA A 19 1.45 -13.63 48.69
CA ALA A 19 2.14 -14.91 48.70
C ALA A 19 3.27 -14.96 49.75
N MET A 20 4.02 -13.87 49.93
CA MET A 20 5.04 -13.77 50.97
C MET A 20 4.45 -13.86 52.38
N LEU A 21 3.29 -13.24 52.61
CA LEU A 21 2.60 -13.32 53.90
C LEU A 21 2.11 -14.74 54.19
N GLU A 22 1.60 -15.45 53.19
CA GLU A 22 1.20 -16.86 53.34
C GLU A 22 2.37 -17.78 53.70
N GLU A 23 3.52 -17.58 53.05
CA GLU A 23 4.75 -18.31 53.39
C GLU A 23 5.22 -18.01 54.82
N GLN A 24 5.14 -16.75 55.24
CA GLN A 24 5.48 -16.33 56.59
C GLN A 24 4.53 -16.93 57.65
N ARG A 25 3.22 -17.01 57.36
CA ARG A 25 2.24 -17.70 58.22
C ARG A 25 2.63 -19.17 58.40
N ASP A 26 2.91 -19.85 57.30
CA ASP A 26 3.22 -21.29 57.32
C ASP A 26 4.52 -21.59 58.06
N PHE A 27 5.49 -20.67 58.01
CA PHE A 27 6.70 -20.74 58.83
C PHE A 27 6.36 -20.60 60.32
N LEU A 28 5.61 -19.57 60.71
CA LEU A 28 5.29 -19.29 62.12
C LEU A 28 4.47 -20.40 62.77
N LEU A 29 3.52 -21.00 62.04
CA LEU A 29 2.73 -22.13 62.53
C LEU A 29 3.60 -23.37 62.75
N ARG A 30 4.50 -23.68 61.81
CA ARG A 30 5.47 -24.78 61.98
C ARG A 30 6.38 -24.56 63.18
N SER A 31 6.87 -23.34 63.38
CA SER A 31 7.70 -23.01 64.54
C SER A 31 6.95 -23.16 65.87
N LEU A 32 5.64 -22.91 65.91
CA LEU A 32 4.80 -23.17 67.09
C LEU A 32 4.67 -24.67 67.37
N ASP A 33 4.42 -25.47 66.33
CA ASP A 33 4.33 -26.93 66.46
C ASP A 33 5.67 -27.54 66.93
N ASP A 34 6.79 -27.03 66.40
CA ASP A 34 8.15 -27.44 66.79
C ASP A 34 8.42 -27.10 68.27
N LEU A 35 8.01 -25.91 68.71
CA LEU A 35 8.15 -25.46 70.09
C LEU A 35 7.37 -26.35 71.07
N ASP A 36 6.13 -26.72 70.71
CA ASP A 36 5.31 -27.65 71.48
C ASP A 36 5.97 -29.05 71.57
N ALA A 37 6.60 -29.51 70.47
CA ALA A 37 7.32 -30.77 70.43
C ALA A 37 8.60 -30.76 71.29
N GLU A 38 9.38 -29.68 71.27
CA GLU A 38 10.57 -29.50 72.12
C GLU A 38 10.22 -29.46 73.61
N ARG A 39 9.12 -28.77 73.97
CA ARG A 39 8.60 -28.79 75.34
C ARG A 39 8.17 -30.19 75.77
N GLY A 40 7.51 -30.94 74.89
CA GLY A 40 7.11 -32.32 75.15
C GLY A 40 8.27 -33.29 75.39
N ARG A 41 9.46 -33.00 74.81
CA ARG A 41 10.70 -33.76 75.03
C ARG A 41 11.49 -33.32 76.26
N GLY A 42 11.14 -32.18 76.86
CA GLY A 42 11.88 -31.58 77.97
C GLY A 42 13.15 -30.83 77.55
N ASP A 43 13.33 -30.60 76.24
CA ASP A 43 14.47 -29.87 75.69
C ASP A 43 14.38 -28.36 75.96
N LEU A 44 13.20 -27.87 76.39
CA LEU A 44 12.91 -26.46 76.61
C LEU A 44 12.29 -26.18 77.99
N GLY A 45 12.87 -25.19 78.69
CA GLY A 45 12.38 -24.69 79.97
C GLY A 45 11.01 -23.99 79.86
N GLU A 46 10.27 -23.94 80.97
CA GLU A 46 8.89 -23.42 80.98
C GLU A 46 8.80 -21.93 80.67
N GLY A 47 9.67 -21.12 81.30
CA GLY A 47 9.71 -19.68 81.05
C GLY A 47 10.16 -19.32 79.63
N ASP A 48 11.09 -20.10 79.06
CA ASP A 48 11.56 -19.90 77.69
C ASP A 48 10.48 -20.29 76.68
N PHE A 49 9.77 -21.40 76.94
CA PHE A 49 8.62 -21.85 76.15
C PHE A 49 7.51 -20.80 76.12
N GLU A 50 7.09 -20.28 77.29
CA GLU A 50 6.04 -19.26 77.36
C GLU A 50 6.41 -17.99 76.59
N THR A 51 7.65 -17.52 76.77
CA THR A 51 8.14 -16.30 76.10
C THR A 51 8.17 -16.46 74.57
N LEU A 52 8.70 -17.58 74.07
CA LEU A 52 8.78 -17.85 72.63
C LEU A 52 7.40 -18.09 72.03
N ARG A 53 6.53 -18.83 72.72
CA ARG A 53 5.17 -19.11 72.28
C ARG A 53 4.35 -17.83 72.15
N ASP A 54 4.45 -16.92 73.10
CA ASP A 54 3.74 -15.64 73.07
C ASP A 54 4.21 -14.75 71.91
N ASP A 55 5.52 -14.70 71.63
CA ASP A 55 6.06 -13.94 70.50
C ASP A 55 5.61 -14.52 69.14
N TYR A 56 5.73 -15.84 68.96
CA TYR A 56 5.29 -16.51 67.73
C TYR A 56 3.77 -16.38 67.52
N THR A 57 2.97 -16.53 68.58
CA THR A 57 1.51 -16.40 68.52
C THR A 57 1.11 -14.98 68.10
N ARG A 58 1.77 -13.96 68.66
CA ARG A 58 1.52 -12.55 68.30
C ARG A 58 1.83 -12.30 66.83
N ARG A 59 3.00 -12.73 66.35
CA ARG A 59 3.42 -12.57 64.95
C ARG A 59 2.50 -13.31 63.99
N ALA A 60 2.07 -14.53 64.34
CA ALA A 60 1.13 -15.30 63.52
C ALA A 60 -0.22 -14.58 63.38
N ALA A 61 -0.72 -14.00 64.48
CA ALA A 61 -1.96 -13.22 64.46
C ALA A 61 -1.85 -11.94 63.61
N GLU A 62 -0.70 -11.26 63.62
CA GLU A 62 -0.45 -10.09 62.75
C GLU A 62 -0.45 -10.45 61.27
N VAL A 63 0.24 -11.54 60.90
CA VAL A 63 0.31 -12.01 59.51
C VAL A 63 -1.06 -12.46 59.00
N LEU A 64 -1.83 -13.19 59.82
CA LEU A 64 -3.18 -13.64 59.45
C LEU A 64 -4.12 -12.46 59.13
N ARG A 65 -4.09 -11.39 59.94
CA ARG A 65 -4.88 -10.18 59.67
C ARG A 65 -4.47 -9.50 58.37
N ALA A 66 -3.17 -9.42 58.10
CA ALA A 66 -2.66 -8.82 56.88
C ALA A 66 -3.09 -9.60 55.62
N ILE A 67 -3.14 -10.94 55.69
CA ILE A 67 -3.64 -11.80 54.62
C ILE A 67 -5.14 -11.56 54.39
N GLU A 68 -5.95 -11.51 55.46
CA GLU A 68 -7.39 -11.24 55.37
C GLU A 68 -7.68 -9.88 54.72
N GLU A 69 -6.93 -8.84 55.10
CA GLU A 69 -7.03 -7.51 54.48
C GLU A 69 -6.64 -7.53 53.00
N GLY A 70 -5.58 -8.26 52.63
CA GLY A 70 -5.15 -8.43 51.25
C GLY A 70 -6.20 -9.12 50.39
N HIS A 71 -6.76 -10.24 50.87
CA HIS A 71 -7.86 -10.95 50.22
C HIS A 71 -9.11 -10.06 50.07
N GLY A 72 -9.41 -9.23 51.08
CA GLY A 72 -10.51 -8.27 51.03
C GLY A 72 -10.35 -7.20 49.96
N LYS A 73 -9.12 -6.70 49.73
CA LYS A 73 -8.81 -5.71 48.68
C LYS A 73 -8.91 -6.31 47.27
N LEU A 74 -8.45 -7.55 47.08
CA LEU A 74 -8.56 -8.26 45.81
C LEU A 74 -10.03 -8.55 45.44
N ALA A 75 -10.86 -8.88 46.43
CA ALA A 75 -12.29 -9.11 46.22
C ALA A 75 -13.07 -7.84 45.83
N GLN A 76 -12.58 -6.65 46.18
CA GLN A 76 -13.24 -5.36 45.92
C GLN A 76 -12.86 -4.71 44.56
N ALA A 77 -12.06 -5.38 43.71
CA ALA A 77 -11.73 -4.85 42.39
C ALA A 77 -13.03 -4.61 41.56
N PRO A 78 -13.25 -3.40 41.01
CA PRO A 78 -14.52 -3.06 40.40
C PRO A 78 -14.80 -3.95 39.17
N PRO A 79 -16.03 -4.46 39.00
CA PRO A 79 -16.37 -5.27 37.85
C PRO A 79 -16.22 -4.43 36.57
N ARG A 80 -15.47 -4.96 35.59
CA ARG A 80 -15.36 -4.32 34.27
C ARG A 80 -16.77 -4.19 33.68
N SER A 81 -17.16 -2.97 33.29
CA SER A 81 -18.50 -2.76 32.77
C SER A 81 -18.68 -3.50 31.45
N ARG A 82 -19.62 -4.45 31.44
CA ARG A 82 -19.92 -5.30 30.28
C ARG A 82 -20.26 -4.46 29.04
N LEU A 83 -20.89 -3.30 29.24
CA LEU A 83 -21.23 -2.35 28.18
C LEU A 83 -20.01 -1.69 27.53
N ARG A 84 -18.98 -1.28 28.30
CA ARG A 84 -17.74 -0.74 27.72
C ARG A 84 -16.98 -1.81 26.95
N THR A 85 -16.96 -3.03 27.48
CA THR A 85 -16.31 -4.18 26.82
C THR A 85 -17.02 -4.50 25.50
N ALA A 86 -18.35 -4.54 25.49
CA ALA A 86 -19.15 -4.73 24.29
C ALA A 86 -18.93 -3.61 23.25
N LEU A 87 -18.88 -2.35 23.68
CA LEU A 87 -18.62 -1.21 22.79
C LEU A 87 -17.24 -1.30 22.13
N VAL A 88 -16.20 -1.70 22.86
CA VAL A 88 -14.86 -1.90 22.30
C VAL A 88 -14.87 -3.02 21.27
N ILE A 89 -15.52 -4.15 21.57
CA ILE A 89 -15.66 -5.26 20.62
C ILE A 89 -16.38 -4.80 19.34
N VAL A 90 -17.51 -4.11 19.48
CA VAL A 90 -18.26 -3.58 18.34
C VAL A 90 -17.41 -2.60 17.53
N ALA A 91 -16.67 -1.70 18.17
CA ALA A 91 -15.78 -0.76 17.48
C ALA A 91 -14.69 -1.49 16.68
N VAL A 92 -14.08 -2.55 17.24
CA VAL A 92 -13.07 -3.36 16.54
C VAL A 92 -13.68 -4.10 15.35
N VAL A 93 -14.87 -4.68 15.52
CA VAL A 93 -15.59 -5.37 14.42
C VAL A 93 -15.93 -4.39 13.31
N LEU A 94 -16.46 -3.20 13.64
CA LEU A 94 -16.78 -2.18 12.66
C LEU A 94 -15.54 -1.71 11.89
N LEU A 95 -14.40 -1.57 12.56
CA LEU A 95 -13.14 -1.20 11.93
C LEU A 95 -12.66 -2.30 10.97
N ALA A 96 -12.73 -3.57 11.37
CA ALA A 96 -12.38 -4.70 10.52
C ALA A 96 -13.29 -4.82 9.30
N VAL A 97 -14.60 -4.65 9.48
CA VAL A 97 -15.58 -4.66 8.38
C VAL A 97 -15.34 -3.47 7.44
N GLY A 98 -15.12 -2.27 7.99
CA GLY A 98 -14.81 -1.08 7.20
C GLY A 98 -13.55 -1.23 6.36
N ALA A 99 -12.49 -1.80 6.93
CA ALA A 99 -11.26 -2.12 6.20
C ALA A 99 -11.51 -3.16 5.10
N GLY A 100 -12.32 -4.20 5.38
CA GLY A 100 -12.71 -5.21 4.40
C GLY A 100 -13.54 -4.65 3.24
N VAL A 101 -14.49 -3.75 3.52
CA VAL A 101 -15.30 -3.07 2.50
C VAL A 101 -14.44 -2.11 1.68
N ALA A 102 -13.56 -1.33 2.31
CA ALA A 102 -12.64 -0.45 1.60
C ALA A 102 -11.70 -1.24 0.68
N ALA A 103 -11.20 -2.39 1.13
CA ALA A 103 -10.41 -3.31 0.31
C ALA A 103 -11.26 -3.88 -0.85
N ALA A 104 -12.50 -4.28 -0.60
CA ALA A 104 -13.39 -4.81 -1.64
C ALA A 104 -13.72 -3.76 -2.71
N VAL A 105 -14.09 -2.54 -2.30
CA VAL A 105 -14.44 -1.43 -3.22
C VAL A 105 -13.23 -0.94 -4.00
N SER A 106 -12.03 -0.90 -3.39
CA SER A 106 -10.80 -0.58 -4.11
C SER A 106 -10.33 -1.69 -5.05
N SER A 107 -10.73 -2.95 -4.79
CA SER A 107 -10.28 -4.11 -5.58
C SER A 107 -11.08 -4.41 -6.86
N GLY A 108 -12.18 -3.70 -7.13
CA GLY A 108 -12.97 -3.87 -8.36
C GLY A 108 -13.64 -5.24 -8.51
N THR A 109 -14.80 -5.28 -9.16
CA THR A 109 -15.53 -6.54 -9.41
C THR A 109 -14.85 -7.36 -10.51
N ARG A 110 -14.20 -8.46 -10.13
CA ARG A 110 -13.58 -9.42 -11.06
C ARG A 110 -14.65 -10.17 -11.85
N ARG A 111 -14.45 -10.33 -13.15
CA ARG A 111 -15.28 -11.22 -13.99
C ARG A 111 -14.72 -12.65 -13.94
N PRO A 112 -15.55 -13.69 -14.12
CA PRO A 112 -15.07 -15.07 -14.13
C PRO A 112 -14.09 -15.28 -15.29
N GLY A 113 -12.83 -15.59 -14.99
CA GLY A 113 -11.82 -15.95 -16.01
C GLY A 113 -10.43 -15.30 -15.88
N GLU A 114 -10.22 -14.32 -15.00
CA GLU A 114 -8.93 -13.63 -14.89
C GLU A 114 -7.96 -14.30 -13.90
N VAL A 115 -6.74 -14.60 -14.36
CA VAL A 115 -5.60 -15.10 -13.56
C VAL A 115 -4.84 -13.94 -12.88
N ALA A 116 -4.36 -14.20 -11.67
CA ALA A 116 -3.91 -13.22 -10.67
C ALA A 116 -2.64 -12.40 -11.00
N THR A 117 -2.11 -12.43 -12.23
CA THR A 117 -0.87 -11.73 -12.61
C THR A 117 -1.07 -10.49 -13.49
N GLY A 118 -2.30 -10.08 -13.81
CA GLY A 118 -2.64 -8.98 -14.73
C GLY A 118 -2.47 -7.53 -14.21
N GLY A 119 -1.66 -7.28 -13.18
CA GLY A 119 -1.67 -6.00 -12.46
C GLY A 119 -1.22 -4.76 -13.24
N VAL A 120 -0.41 -4.92 -14.28
CA VAL A 120 0.19 -3.81 -15.04
C VAL A 120 -0.26 -3.84 -16.51
N VAL A 121 -0.21 -4.99 -17.16
CA VAL A 121 -0.52 -5.14 -18.60
C VAL A 121 -2.00 -4.91 -18.91
N ASP A 122 -2.96 -5.47 -18.14
CA ASP A 122 -4.40 -5.23 -18.39
C ASP A 122 -4.81 -3.78 -18.12
N ARG A 123 -4.17 -3.15 -17.13
CA ARG A 123 -4.36 -1.73 -16.83
C ARG A 123 -3.75 -0.84 -17.90
N GLN A 124 -2.69 -1.26 -18.57
CA GLN A 124 -2.06 -0.52 -19.68
C GLN A 124 -2.83 -0.70 -20.99
N ILE A 125 -3.27 -1.92 -21.32
CA ILE A 125 -4.08 -2.19 -22.52
C ILE A 125 -5.39 -1.40 -22.44
N GLY A 126 -6.06 -1.40 -21.28
CA GLY A 126 -7.25 -0.57 -21.06
C GLY A 126 -6.98 0.92 -21.21
N ARG A 127 -5.86 1.43 -20.66
CA ARG A 127 -5.47 2.84 -20.78
C ARG A 127 -5.07 3.24 -22.19
N MET A 128 -4.40 2.38 -22.96
CA MET A 128 -4.08 2.61 -24.37
C MET A 128 -5.36 2.73 -25.19
N ALA A 129 -6.32 1.83 -25.00
CA ALA A 129 -7.60 1.86 -25.70
C ALA A 129 -8.41 3.12 -25.34
N GLU A 130 -8.40 3.52 -24.06
CA GLU A 130 -9.02 4.76 -23.59
C GLU A 130 -8.36 6.01 -24.20
N ALA A 131 -7.03 6.06 -24.22
CA ALA A 131 -6.28 7.17 -24.82
C ALA A 131 -6.58 7.31 -26.32
N ALA A 132 -6.59 6.19 -27.05
CA ALA A 132 -6.95 6.17 -28.47
C ALA A 132 -8.40 6.63 -28.70
N LYS A 133 -9.34 6.19 -27.85
CA LYS A 133 -10.73 6.64 -27.92
C LYS A 133 -10.85 8.16 -27.70
N LEU A 134 -10.20 8.69 -26.67
CA LEU A 134 -10.20 10.13 -26.38
C LEU A 134 -9.60 10.95 -27.53
N ALA A 135 -8.52 10.45 -28.15
CA ALA A 135 -7.93 11.10 -29.32
C ALA A 135 -8.92 11.15 -30.49
N ASN A 136 -9.62 10.06 -30.77
CA ASN A 136 -10.65 9.99 -31.82
C ASN A 136 -11.87 10.87 -31.53
N GLU A 137 -12.19 11.13 -30.26
CA GLU A 137 -13.25 12.05 -29.84
C GLU A 137 -12.83 13.53 -29.89
N GLY A 138 -11.60 13.83 -30.32
CA GLY A 138 -11.05 15.19 -30.33
C GLY A 138 -10.61 15.70 -28.95
N ARG A 139 -10.66 14.86 -27.92
CA ARG A 139 -10.23 15.18 -26.54
C ARG A 139 -8.71 15.00 -26.39
N GLN A 140 -7.98 15.70 -27.25
CA GLN A 140 -6.54 15.55 -27.47
C GLN A 140 -5.71 15.76 -26.19
N LEU A 141 -6.02 16.78 -25.38
CA LEU A 141 -5.29 17.02 -24.12
C LEU A 141 -5.49 15.91 -23.09
N GLU A 142 -6.63 15.24 -23.09
CA GLU A 142 -6.91 14.15 -22.16
C GLU A 142 -6.24 12.84 -22.62
N ALA A 143 -6.26 12.58 -23.93
CA ALA A 143 -5.49 11.50 -24.53
C ALA A 143 -3.99 11.64 -24.24
N LEU A 144 -3.43 12.85 -24.40
CA LEU A 144 -2.02 13.13 -24.11
C LEU A 144 -1.66 12.80 -22.66
N LYS A 145 -2.50 13.23 -21.69
CA LYS A 145 -2.32 12.90 -20.27
C LYS A 145 -2.33 11.40 -20.02
N LEU A 146 -3.15 10.63 -20.73
CA LEU A 146 -3.14 9.17 -20.60
C LEU A 146 -1.88 8.55 -21.17
N TYR A 147 -1.42 9.00 -22.35
CA TYR A 147 -0.14 8.54 -22.90
C TYR A 147 1.03 8.88 -21.95
N ASP A 148 1.07 10.09 -21.38
CA ASP A 148 2.09 10.47 -20.39
C ASP A 148 2.08 9.55 -19.16
N ARG A 149 0.89 9.16 -18.67
CA ARG A 149 0.77 8.19 -17.56
C ARG A 149 1.25 6.79 -17.94
N ILE A 150 0.95 6.35 -19.16
CA ILE A 150 1.43 5.04 -19.65
C ILE A 150 2.96 5.05 -19.72
N LEU A 151 3.55 6.14 -20.20
CA LEU A 151 5.00 6.30 -20.29
C LEU A 151 5.68 6.56 -18.95
N ALA A 152 4.98 7.11 -17.96
CA ALA A 152 5.48 7.20 -16.60
C ALA A 152 5.65 5.81 -15.96
N ASP A 153 4.74 4.88 -16.27
CA ASP A 153 4.80 3.50 -15.79
C ASP A 153 5.75 2.63 -16.63
N GLU A 154 5.73 2.81 -17.96
CA GLU A 154 6.56 2.08 -18.92
C GLU A 154 7.18 3.05 -19.94
N PRO A 155 8.36 3.60 -19.62
CA PRO A 155 9.00 4.63 -20.44
C PRO A 155 9.30 4.20 -21.89
N ASP A 156 9.43 2.90 -22.13
CA ASP A 156 9.78 2.32 -23.42
C ASP A 156 8.57 1.70 -24.15
N HIS A 157 7.34 2.05 -23.74
CA HIS A 157 6.13 1.56 -24.39
C HIS A 157 5.98 2.18 -25.80
N VAL A 158 6.48 1.47 -26.82
CA VAL A 158 6.60 1.93 -28.22
C VAL A 158 5.30 2.55 -28.75
N ALA A 159 4.15 1.89 -28.59
CA ALA A 159 2.90 2.42 -29.13
C ALA A 159 2.46 3.75 -28.46
N ALA A 160 2.70 3.93 -27.16
CA ALA A 160 2.37 5.15 -26.45
C ALA A 160 3.30 6.30 -26.88
N LEU A 161 4.59 6.02 -27.06
CA LEU A 161 5.56 6.98 -27.62
C LEU A 161 5.15 7.42 -29.03
N THR A 162 4.72 6.49 -29.87
CA THR A 162 4.28 6.75 -31.25
C THR A 162 3.03 7.63 -31.30
N GLU A 163 1.98 7.27 -30.55
CA GLU A 163 0.72 8.03 -30.54
C GLU A 163 0.88 9.40 -29.86
N ARG A 164 1.66 9.47 -28.77
CA ARG A 164 2.03 10.74 -28.12
C ARG A 164 2.74 11.67 -29.09
N GLY A 165 3.69 11.14 -29.86
CA GLY A 165 4.49 11.93 -30.79
C GLY A 165 3.66 12.57 -31.89
N LEU A 166 2.75 11.80 -32.50
CA LEU A 166 1.79 12.35 -33.46
C LEU A 166 0.90 13.42 -32.82
N LEU A 167 0.32 13.11 -31.65
CA LEU A 167 -0.62 13.99 -30.97
C LEU A 167 0.01 15.34 -30.58
N LEU A 168 1.25 15.32 -30.09
CA LEU A 168 2.04 16.53 -29.82
C LEU A 168 2.35 17.33 -31.09
N GLY A 169 2.68 16.65 -32.19
CA GLY A 169 2.87 17.29 -33.49
C GLY A 169 1.62 18.00 -33.98
N VAL A 170 0.46 17.35 -33.90
CA VAL A 170 -0.84 17.93 -34.28
C VAL A 170 -1.20 19.10 -33.38
N LEU A 171 -1.13 18.93 -32.05
CA LEU A 171 -1.39 20.00 -31.09
C LEU A 171 -0.45 21.20 -31.27
N GLY A 172 0.84 20.93 -31.49
CA GLY A 172 1.86 21.93 -31.76
C GLY A 172 1.58 22.68 -33.05
N ARG A 173 1.20 21.97 -34.12
CA ARG A 173 0.84 22.60 -35.39
C ARG A 173 -0.42 23.47 -35.27
N SER A 174 -1.48 22.98 -34.63
CA SER A 174 -2.73 23.71 -34.44
C SER A 174 -2.57 24.93 -33.53
N ALA A 175 -1.67 24.86 -32.55
CA ALA A 175 -1.40 25.96 -31.63
C ALA A 175 -0.23 26.87 -32.06
N GLU A 176 0.41 26.60 -33.20
CA GLU A 176 1.63 27.28 -33.67
C GLU A 176 2.76 27.28 -32.62
N ARG A 177 3.02 26.11 -32.03
CA ARG A 177 4.02 25.89 -30.97
C ARG A 177 5.06 24.87 -31.41
N ASP A 178 6.13 25.34 -32.06
CA ASP A 178 7.23 24.49 -32.54
C ASP A 178 7.83 23.61 -31.45
N ALA A 179 7.90 24.11 -30.21
CA ALA A 179 8.40 23.33 -29.07
C ALA A 179 7.60 22.03 -28.82
N LEU A 180 6.28 22.03 -29.07
CA LEU A 180 5.46 20.82 -28.95
C LEU A 180 5.70 19.87 -30.13
N ILE A 181 5.93 20.43 -31.33
CA ILE A 181 6.22 19.64 -32.52
C ILE A 181 7.57 18.93 -32.36
N GLU A 182 8.58 19.63 -31.85
CA GLU A 182 9.89 19.08 -31.47
C GLU A 182 9.78 18.00 -30.40
N GLU A 183 8.97 18.21 -29.37
CA GLU A 183 8.72 17.18 -28.35
C GLU A 183 8.05 15.94 -28.96
N GLY A 184 7.15 16.12 -29.93
CA GLY A 184 6.56 15.06 -30.72
C GLY A 184 7.61 14.27 -31.52
N ARG A 185 8.53 14.98 -32.18
CA ARG A 185 9.67 14.40 -32.92
C ARG A 185 10.54 13.54 -32.00
N VAL A 186 10.91 14.05 -30.83
CA VAL A 186 11.71 13.32 -29.83
C VAL A 186 11.00 12.04 -29.37
N SER A 187 9.69 12.09 -29.15
CA SER A 187 8.90 10.91 -28.79
C SER A 187 8.94 9.83 -29.86
N LEU A 188 8.82 10.22 -31.14
CA LEU A 188 8.89 9.30 -32.29
C LEU A 188 10.29 8.74 -32.51
N GLU A 189 11.33 9.55 -32.32
CA GLU A 189 12.72 9.10 -32.39
C GLU A 189 13.03 8.05 -31.31
N ARG A 190 12.50 8.24 -30.09
CA ARG A 190 12.60 7.21 -29.05
C ARG A 190 11.85 5.93 -29.42
N ALA A 191 10.64 6.03 -29.96
CA ALA A 191 9.90 4.86 -30.44
C ALA A 191 10.67 4.09 -31.51
N LEU A 192 11.32 4.80 -32.44
CA LEU A 192 12.14 4.23 -33.50
C LEU A 192 13.48 3.68 -33.01
N ALA A 193 14.07 4.26 -31.96
CA ALA A 193 15.25 3.67 -31.32
C ALA A 193 14.93 2.28 -30.74
N LEU A 194 13.73 2.11 -30.18
CA LEU A 194 13.25 0.83 -29.63
C LEU A 194 12.77 -0.14 -30.72
N LYS A 195 12.11 0.38 -31.77
CA LYS A 195 11.61 -0.41 -32.89
C LYS A 195 11.88 0.31 -34.23
N PRO A 196 13.08 0.14 -34.81
CA PRO A 196 13.54 0.93 -35.97
C PRO A 196 12.71 0.79 -37.25
N LYS A 197 12.00 -0.33 -37.40
CA LYS A 197 11.16 -0.64 -38.58
C LYS A 197 9.67 -0.61 -38.23
N ASP A 198 9.24 0.18 -37.25
CA ASP A 198 7.81 0.37 -37.03
C ASP A 198 7.23 1.28 -38.12
N PRO A 199 6.37 0.77 -39.02
CA PRO A 199 5.88 1.56 -40.14
C PRO A 199 5.01 2.75 -39.70
N ARG A 200 4.29 2.64 -38.57
CA ARG A 200 3.48 3.75 -38.05
C ARG A 200 4.36 4.85 -37.47
N ALA A 201 5.36 4.49 -36.67
CA ALA A 201 6.28 5.48 -36.10
C ALA A 201 7.08 6.21 -37.20
N LEU A 202 7.53 5.51 -38.24
CA LEU A 202 8.19 6.11 -39.40
C LEU A 202 7.25 7.07 -40.16
N PHE A 203 6.00 6.65 -40.38
CA PHE A 203 5.00 7.48 -41.03
C PHE A 203 4.68 8.75 -40.22
N TYR A 204 4.41 8.61 -38.92
CA TYR A 204 4.13 9.76 -38.05
C TYR A 204 5.34 10.67 -37.90
N ARG A 205 6.56 10.15 -37.90
CA ARG A 205 7.78 10.97 -37.96
C ARG A 205 7.80 11.81 -39.23
N GLY A 206 7.45 11.25 -40.38
CA GLY A 206 7.31 12.01 -41.61
C GLY A 206 6.29 13.15 -41.51
N LEU A 207 5.12 12.89 -40.90
CA LEU A 207 4.12 13.95 -40.68
C LEU A 207 4.64 15.06 -39.77
N VAL A 208 5.29 14.71 -38.65
CA VAL A 208 5.85 15.69 -37.70
C VAL A 208 6.97 16.51 -38.33
N LEU A 209 7.86 15.89 -39.11
CA LEU A 209 8.93 16.59 -39.83
C LEU A 209 8.36 17.59 -40.85
N ARG A 210 7.26 17.25 -41.54
CA ARG A 210 6.55 18.22 -42.39
C ARG A 210 6.01 19.41 -41.61
N PHE A 211 5.51 19.20 -40.38
CA PHE A 211 5.04 20.31 -39.56
C PHE A 211 6.18 21.28 -39.18
N LEU A 212 7.42 20.77 -39.09
CA LEU A 212 8.65 21.53 -38.90
C LEU A 212 9.22 22.14 -40.19
N GLY A 213 8.65 21.81 -41.36
CA GLY A 213 9.16 22.24 -42.67
C GLY A 213 10.37 21.45 -43.17
N GLU A 214 10.69 20.31 -42.57
CA GLU A 214 11.78 19.43 -42.99
C GLU A 214 11.30 18.41 -44.05
N ASP A 215 10.89 18.91 -45.21
CA ASP A 215 10.19 18.10 -46.23
C ASP A 215 11.04 16.93 -46.77
N GLU A 216 12.34 17.11 -47.00
CA GLU A 216 13.22 16.01 -47.48
C GLU A 216 13.35 14.89 -46.43
N SER A 217 13.60 15.23 -45.17
CA SER A 217 13.64 14.27 -44.06
C SER A 217 12.30 13.55 -43.87
N ALA A 218 11.19 14.24 -44.15
CA ALA A 218 9.86 13.65 -44.13
C ALA A 218 9.66 12.62 -45.24
N LEU A 219 10.06 12.95 -46.48
CA LEU A 219 10.01 12.03 -47.61
C LEU A 219 10.82 10.77 -47.35
N ASP A 220 12.00 10.90 -46.78
CA ASP A 220 12.82 9.75 -46.39
C ASP A 220 12.14 8.89 -45.32
N SER A 221 11.47 9.51 -44.35
CA SER A 221 10.69 8.79 -43.34
C SER A 221 9.51 8.04 -43.95
N PHE A 222 8.80 8.64 -44.91
CA PHE A 222 7.71 7.98 -45.63
C PHE A 222 8.19 6.81 -46.50
N ARG A 223 9.31 6.98 -47.22
CA ARG A 223 9.94 5.90 -47.99
C ARG A 223 10.36 4.74 -47.08
N ALA A 224 10.97 5.06 -45.93
CA ALA A 224 11.32 4.06 -44.93
C ALA A 224 10.08 3.35 -44.36
N ALA A 225 8.99 4.08 -44.09
CA ALA A 225 7.72 3.51 -43.64
C ALA A 225 7.14 2.51 -44.67
N LEU A 226 7.19 2.86 -45.97
CA LEU A 226 6.75 1.99 -47.06
C LEU A 226 7.62 0.73 -47.20
N ALA A 227 8.94 0.88 -47.03
CA ALA A 227 9.88 -0.23 -47.05
C ALA A 227 9.77 -1.17 -45.84
N ALA A 228 9.14 -0.72 -44.75
CA ALA A 228 8.92 -1.51 -43.53
C ALA A 228 7.68 -2.44 -43.60
N ASP A 229 7.13 -2.65 -44.81
CA ASP A 229 5.94 -3.47 -45.09
C ASP A 229 4.71 -3.08 -44.23
N PRO A 230 4.16 -1.87 -44.44
CA PRO A 230 2.99 -1.39 -43.71
C PRO A 230 1.73 -2.17 -44.11
N PRO A 231 0.71 -2.25 -43.21
CA PRO A 231 -0.59 -2.79 -43.57
C PRO A 231 -1.23 -1.99 -44.72
N PRO A 232 -2.14 -2.59 -45.51
CA PRO A 232 -2.69 -1.99 -46.74
C PRO A 232 -3.23 -0.56 -46.59
N ASP A 233 -3.95 -0.28 -45.50
CA ASP A 233 -4.54 1.04 -45.25
C ASP A 233 -3.47 2.11 -45.02
N LEU A 234 -2.43 1.77 -44.26
CA LEU A 234 -1.28 2.65 -44.01
C LEU A 234 -0.42 2.80 -45.26
N ARG A 235 -0.21 1.72 -46.03
CA ARG A 235 0.47 1.75 -47.34
C ARG A 235 -0.18 2.78 -48.26
N SER A 236 -1.51 2.69 -48.41
CA SER A 236 -2.29 3.60 -49.26
C SER A 236 -2.15 5.06 -48.81
N SER A 237 -2.13 5.29 -47.49
CA SER A 237 -1.90 6.63 -46.92
C SER A 237 -0.51 7.16 -47.25
N ILE A 238 0.55 6.35 -47.02
CA ILE A 238 1.94 6.72 -47.33
C ILE A 238 2.12 7.03 -48.82
N GLU A 239 1.57 6.19 -49.70
CA GLU A 239 1.63 6.39 -51.15
C GLU A 239 0.91 7.68 -51.58
N GLY A 240 -0.23 8.01 -50.97
CA GLY A 240 -0.92 9.27 -51.18
C GLY A 240 -0.07 10.49 -50.80
N PHE A 241 0.61 10.45 -49.65
CA PHE A 241 1.54 11.51 -49.23
C PHE A 241 2.75 11.65 -50.17
N LEU A 242 3.32 10.53 -50.62
CA LEU A 242 4.45 10.56 -51.55
C LEU A 242 4.05 11.06 -52.94
N ALA A 243 2.87 10.69 -53.44
CA ALA A 243 2.36 11.13 -54.74
C ALA A 243 2.07 12.64 -54.77
N THR A 244 1.49 13.17 -53.68
CA THR A 244 1.19 14.60 -53.56
C THR A 244 2.44 15.45 -53.41
N ALA A 245 3.43 14.98 -52.64
CA ALA A 245 4.73 15.65 -52.54
C ALA A 245 5.50 15.64 -53.88
N GLY A 246 5.44 14.56 -54.65
CA GLY A 246 6.02 14.49 -56.00
C GLY A 246 5.33 15.38 -57.04
N ALA A 247 4.09 15.80 -56.79
CA ALA A 247 3.30 16.67 -57.66
C ALA A 247 3.43 18.18 -57.33
N GLY A 248 4.24 18.56 -56.34
CA GLY A 248 4.40 19.96 -55.92
C GLY A 248 3.17 20.56 -55.21
N GLN A 249 2.21 19.74 -54.80
CA GLN A 249 1.03 20.14 -54.03
C GLN A 249 0.95 19.25 -52.80
N VAL A 250 1.42 19.76 -51.66
CA VAL A 250 1.45 18.97 -50.43
C VAL A 250 0.23 19.28 -49.57
N PRO A 251 -0.80 18.41 -49.52
CA PRO A 251 -1.95 18.65 -48.66
C PRO A 251 -1.55 18.50 -47.20
N VAL A 252 -2.02 19.45 -46.40
CA VAL A 252 -2.02 19.38 -44.94
C VAL A 252 -3.28 18.60 -44.57
N PRO A 253 -3.20 17.48 -43.83
CA PRO A 253 -4.41 16.81 -43.36
C PRO A 253 -5.21 17.79 -42.49
N SER A 254 -6.51 17.89 -42.77
CA SER A 254 -7.45 18.71 -42.00
C SER A 254 -7.62 18.14 -40.58
N PRO A 255 -7.90 18.99 -39.58
CA PRO A 255 -8.05 18.58 -38.18
C PRO A 255 -9.15 17.55 -37.95
#